data_AF-A0A7S3RBM8-F1
#
_entry.id   AF-A0A7S3RBM8-F1
#
_cell.length_a   1.000
_cell.length_b   1.000
_cell.length_c   1.000
_cell.angle_alpha   90.00
_cell.angle_beta   90.00
_cell.angle_gamma   90.00
#
_symmetry.space_group_name_H-M   'P 1'
#
loop_
_entity.id
_entity.type
_entity.pdbx_description
1 polymer ?
#
loop_
_entity_poly.entity_id
_entity_poly.type
_entity_poly.pdbx_seq_one_letter_code
_entity_poly.pdbx_strand_id
1 'polypeptide(L)'
;MQPSTTNNKTICKLAAAELTSELSYMQSTCSTQFNEHSIETFGSTCPLDLKAALKQIRSGFESGSEPKLTDEGTSGTYELRSTSNEKLAIFKPIDEEPNAPNNPRGYQACFGSQTCRAGVLSGESTIREVAAYMLDHDNFSGVPQTTMVEVNHPYFDRSAINEDDLAAEDYFDQ
;
A
#
# COMPACT_ATOMS: atom_id res chain seq x y z
N MET A 1 -17.57 -24.20 -13.70
CA MET A 1 -16.77 -23.72 -12.54
C MET A 1 -16.26 -22.34 -12.90
N GLN A 2 -16.77 -21.30 -12.27
CA GLN A 2 -16.22 -19.95 -12.40
C GLN A 2 -14.85 -19.94 -11.70
N PRO A 3 -13.80 -19.31 -12.26
CA PRO A 3 -12.53 -19.18 -11.57
C PRO A 3 -12.76 -18.35 -10.30
N SER A 4 -12.31 -18.86 -9.15
CA SER A 4 -12.31 -18.10 -7.90
C SER A 4 -11.33 -16.94 -8.05
N THR A 5 -11.85 -15.76 -8.37
CA THR A 5 -11.13 -14.49 -8.27
C THR A 5 -10.70 -14.32 -6.82
N THR A 6 -9.44 -14.63 -6.55
CA THR A 6 -8.83 -14.36 -5.26
C THR A 6 -8.46 -12.88 -5.31
N ASN A 7 -9.27 -12.05 -4.66
CA ASN A 7 -9.08 -10.61 -4.64
C ASN A 7 -7.81 -10.27 -3.86
N ASN A 8 -6.72 -10.03 -4.58
CA ASN A 8 -5.53 -9.42 -4.03
C ASN A 8 -5.76 -7.91 -3.86
N LYS A 9 -5.20 -7.29 -2.82
CA LYS A 9 -5.20 -5.82 -2.73
C LYS A 9 -4.30 -5.24 -3.80
N THR A 10 -4.94 -4.77 -4.86
CA THR A 10 -4.30 -4.34 -6.09
C THR A 10 -3.91 -2.86 -5.96
N ILE A 11 -2.60 -2.61 -5.94
CA ILE A 11 -1.92 -1.30 -5.97
C ILE A 11 -1.99 -0.54 -4.63
N CYS A 12 -0.89 -0.55 -3.89
CA CYS A 12 -0.78 0.15 -2.61
C CYS A 12 0.58 0.81 -2.50
N LYS A 13 0.69 1.90 -1.73
CA LYS A 13 2.01 2.50 -1.46
C LYS A 13 2.61 1.98 -0.17
N LEU A 14 3.92 1.83 -0.19
CA LEU A 14 4.76 1.57 0.96
C LEU A 14 5.84 2.64 1.06
N ALA A 15 5.88 3.36 2.18
CA ALA A 15 6.93 4.33 2.50
C ALA A 15 7.79 3.81 3.64
N ALA A 16 9.12 3.93 3.55
CA ALA A 16 10.02 3.53 4.63
C ALA A 16 9.72 4.34 5.92
N ALA A 17 9.70 3.67 7.07
CA ALA A 17 9.84 4.37 8.36
C ALA A 17 11.30 4.81 8.50
N GLU A 18 11.59 5.87 9.26
CA GLU A 18 12.97 6.32 9.52
C GLU A 18 13.83 5.14 9.98
N LEU A 19 14.67 4.59 9.09
CA LEU A 19 15.53 3.45 9.35
C LEU A 19 16.92 3.97 9.65
N THR A 20 17.36 3.85 10.90
CA THR A 20 18.77 3.95 11.24
C THR A 20 19.46 2.70 10.68
N SER A 21 20.40 2.94 9.77
CA SER A 21 21.18 1.94 9.07
C SER A 21 21.81 0.92 10.02
N GLU A 22 21.43 -0.34 9.89
CA GLU A 22 22.32 -1.47 9.57
C GLU A 22 21.41 -2.64 9.15
N LEU A 23 21.76 -3.36 8.07
CA LEU A 23 21.91 -4.82 8.12
C LEU A 23 22.16 -5.46 6.74
N SER A 24 22.83 -6.60 6.87
CA SER A 24 23.57 -7.40 5.91
C SER A 24 22.74 -8.21 4.90
N TYR A 25 23.38 -8.46 3.75
CA TYR A 25 22.92 -9.19 2.58
C TYR A 25 22.79 -10.70 2.79
N MET A 26 21.63 -11.28 2.46
CA MET A 26 21.51 -12.69 2.08
C MET A 26 20.44 -12.93 0.99
N GLN A 27 20.79 -13.81 0.04
CA GLN A 27 20.01 -14.24 -1.12
C GLN A 27 19.12 -15.44 -0.76
N SER A 28 17.89 -15.53 -1.29
CA SER A 28 17.28 -16.82 -1.65
C SER A 28 16.00 -16.67 -2.50
N THR A 29 15.59 -17.82 -3.03
CA THR A 29 14.86 -18.22 -4.25
C THR A 29 13.38 -17.88 -4.36
N CYS A 30 12.97 -17.69 -5.62
CA CYS A 30 11.60 -17.65 -6.12
C CYS A 30 10.92 -19.04 -6.04
N SER A 31 9.72 -19.09 -5.48
CA SER A 31 8.78 -20.21 -5.60
C SER A 31 7.37 -19.67 -5.82
N THR A 32 6.74 -20.06 -6.92
CA THR A 32 5.33 -19.78 -7.23
C THR A 32 4.41 -20.68 -6.41
N GLN A 33 4.03 -20.22 -5.21
CA GLN A 33 2.84 -20.63 -4.48
C GLN A 33 2.23 -19.36 -3.90
N PHE A 34 0.92 -19.14 -4.11
CA PHE A 34 0.21 -17.97 -3.58
C PHE A 34 0.12 -18.10 -2.05
N ASN A 35 1.03 -17.42 -1.35
CA ASN A 35 1.00 -17.34 0.11
C ASN A 35 -0.06 -16.33 0.55
N GLU A 36 -0.85 -16.68 1.57
CA GLU A 36 -1.81 -15.77 2.21
C GLU A 36 -1.16 -14.56 2.90
N HIS A 37 0.17 -14.54 2.98
CA HIS A 37 1.00 -13.57 3.70
C HIS A 37 2.07 -13.00 2.75
N SER A 38 1.66 -12.47 1.60
CA SER A 38 2.58 -11.95 0.59
C SER A 38 2.60 -10.42 0.57
N ILE A 39 3.78 -9.88 0.30
CA ILE A 39 3.98 -8.48 -0.04
C ILE A 39 5.06 -8.42 -1.12
N GLU A 40 4.70 -7.86 -2.27
CA GLU A 40 5.54 -7.85 -3.46
C GLU A 40 5.53 -6.48 -4.12
N THR A 41 6.64 -6.10 -4.74
CA THR A 41 6.71 -4.84 -5.48
C THR A 41 5.88 -4.93 -6.75
N PHE A 42 5.06 -3.93 -7.01
CA PHE A 42 4.27 -3.83 -8.24
C PHE A 42 4.84 -2.73 -9.14
N GLY A 43 4.99 -2.98 -10.44
CA GLY A 43 5.48 -1.98 -11.39
C GLY A 43 6.95 -1.55 -11.21
N SER A 44 7.17 -0.28 -10.87
CA SER A 44 8.45 0.47 -10.99
C SER A 44 9.63 -0.02 -10.13
N THR A 45 10.77 0.69 -10.20
CA THR A 45 11.96 0.41 -9.39
C THR A 45 11.72 0.61 -7.89
N CYS A 46 11.92 -0.45 -7.11
CA CYS A 46 11.90 -0.39 -5.65
C CYS A 46 13.32 -0.12 -5.06
N PRO A 47 13.48 0.89 -4.19
CA PRO A 47 14.76 1.20 -3.52
C PRO A 47 15.32 0.02 -2.72
N LEU A 48 16.65 -0.04 -2.55
CA LEU A 48 17.30 -1.17 -1.89
C LEU A 48 16.86 -1.34 -0.43
N ASP A 49 16.73 -0.25 0.32
CA ASP A 49 16.32 -0.31 1.73
C ASP A 49 14.86 -0.76 1.85
N LEU A 50 13.98 -0.26 0.98
CA LEU A 50 12.61 -0.74 0.87
C LEU A 50 12.53 -2.22 0.50
N LYS A 51 13.38 -2.72 -0.42
CA LYS A 51 13.46 -4.17 -0.72
C LYS A 51 13.88 -4.98 0.51
N ALA A 52 14.79 -4.46 1.33
CA ALA A 52 15.21 -5.12 2.56
C ALA A 52 14.07 -5.13 3.59
N ALA A 53 13.39 -3.99 3.79
CA ALA A 53 12.22 -3.88 4.66
C ALA A 53 11.11 -4.83 4.23
N LEU A 54 10.82 -4.94 2.93
CA LEU A 54 9.83 -5.85 2.38
C LEU A 54 10.07 -7.32 2.73
N LYS A 55 11.33 -7.77 2.69
CA LYS A 55 11.69 -9.13 3.12
C LYS A 55 11.40 -9.34 4.61
N GLN A 56 11.76 -8.37 5.45
CA GLN A 56 11.53 -8.47 6.89
C GLN A 56 10.03 -8.41 7.24
N ILE A 57 9.25 -7.58 6.54
CA ILE A 57 7.79 -7.50 6.69
C ILE A 57 7.16 -8.84 6.31
N ARG A 58 7.60 -9.47 5.22
CA ARG A 58 7.14 -10.80 4.81
C ARG A 58 7.40 -11.83 5.90
N SER A 59 8.61 -11.88 6.45
CA SER A 59 8.93 -12.75 7.58
C SER A 59 8.09 -12.42 8.83
N GLY A 60 7.78 -11.14 9.04
CA GLY A 60 6.82 -10.67 10.05
C GLY A 60 5.45 -11.30 9.87
N PHE A 61 4.87 -11.16 8.68
CA PHE A 61 3.55 -11.73 8.33
C PHE A 61 3.54 -13.25 8.48
N GLU A 62 4.57 -13.95 7.98
CA GLU A 62 4.72 -15.41 8.12
C GLU A 62 4.83 -15.87 9.59
N SER A 63 5.28 -14.97 10.48
CA SER A 63 5.38 -15.21 11.93
C SER A 63 4.15 -14.71 12.71
N GLY A 64 3.09 -14.28 12.02
CA GLY A 64 1.83 -13.81 12.63
C GLY A 64 1.82 -12.33 13.03
N SER A 65 2.76 -11.52 12.56
CA SER A 65 2.69 -10.06 12.73
C SER A 65 1.60 -9.50 11.82
N GLU A 66 0.67 -8.74 12.38
CA GLU A 66 -0.40 -8.12 11.62
C GLU A 66 -0.11 -6.65 11.30
N PRO A 67 -0.60 -6.12 10.16
CA PRO A 67 -0.63 -4.69 9.91
C PRO A 67 -1.36 -3.94 11.04
N LYS A 68 -0.76 -2.86 11.56
CA LYS A 68 -1.40 -2.06 12.62
C LYS A 68 -2.01 -0.79 12.04
N LEU A 69 -3.34 -0.67 12.03
CA LEU A 69 -4.01 0.60 11.69
C LEU A 69 -3.59 1.69 12.68
N THR A 70 -3.24 2.86 12.15
CA THR A 70 -2.91 4.05 12.96
C THR A 70 -4.17 4.65 13.59
N ASP A 71 -4.05 5.32 14.74
CA ASP A 71 -5.22 5.89 15.44
C ASP A 71 -5.79 7.11 14.70
N GLU A 72 -4.93 7.87 14.01
CA GLU A 72 -5.26 9.17 13.41
C GLU A 72 -5.35 9.12 11.88
N GLY A 73 -6.02 10.12 11.31
CA GLY A 73 -6.14 10.35 9.86
C GLY A 73 -7.47 9.91 9.27
N THR A 74 -7.62 10.12 7.95
CA THR A 74 -8.88 9.88 7.21
C THR A 74 -8.83 8.69 6.28
N SER A 75 -7.65 8.09 6.08
CA SER A 75 -7.43 6.92 5.22
C SER A 75 -6.98 5.70 6.02
N GLY A 76 -7.06 4.53 5.39
CA GLY A 76 -6.29 3.36 5.80
C GLY A 76 -4.80 3.69 5.79
N THR A 77 -4.18 3.69 6.97
CA THR A 77 -2.75 3.93 7.15
C THR A 77 -2.24 2.95 8.18
N TYR A 78 -1.37 2.05 7.75
CA TYR A 78 -0.93 0.89 8.52
C TYR A 78 0.56 0.95 8.78
N GLU A 79 0.97 0.62 9.99
CA GLU A 79 2.36 0.34 10.33
C GLU A 79 2.65 -1.13 10.03
N LEU A 80 3.63 -1.39 9.16
CA LEU A 80 4.14 -2.73 8.91
C LEU A 80 5.41 -2.93 9.73
N ARG A 81 5.49 -4.07 10.39
CA ARG A 81 6.49 -4.33 11.43
C ARG A 81 7.28 -5.61 11.17
N SER A 82 8.51 -5.64 11.69
CA SER A 82 9.34 -6.85 11.71
C SER A 82 8.81 -7.87 12.72
N THR A 83 9.37 -9.08 12.71
CA THR A 83 9.12 -10.11 13.73
C THR A 83 9.49 -9.64 15.15
N SER A 84 10.35 -8.63 15.27
CA SER A 84 10.75 -8.02 16.55
C SER A 84 9.87 -6.81 16.93
N ASN A 85 8.74 -6.62 16.24
CA ASN A 85 7.82 -5.51 16.42
C ASN A 85 8.43 -4.11 16.10
N GLU A 86 9.54 -4.06 15.36
CA GLU A 86 10.13 -2.82 14.86
C GLU A 86 9.31 -2.30 13.69
N LYS A 87 9.04 -0.99 13.65
CA LYS A 87 8.33 -0.35 12.54
C LYS A 87 9.25 -0.20 11.33
N LEU A 88 8.91 -0.89 10.24
CA LEU A 88 9.72 -0.89 9.02
C LEU A 88 9.16 0.03 7.95
N ALA A 89 7.83 0.15 7.87
CA ALA A 89 7.19 0.92 6.81
C ALA A 89 5.77 1.38 7.17
N ILE A 90 5.30 2.39 6.44
CA ILE A 90 3.90 2.81 6.37
C ILE A 90 3.29 2.30 5.08
N PHE A 91 2.18 1.59 5.21
CA PHE A 91 1.40 1.04 4.11
C PHE A 91 0.05 1.78 4.02
N LYS A 92 -0.31 2.25 2.83
CA LYS A 92 -1.61 2.87 2.58
C LYS A 92 -2.26 2.25 1.34
N PRO A 93 -3.34 1.47 1.51
CA PRO A 93 -4.09 0.90 0.39
C PRO A 93 -4.83 1.98 -0.41
N ILE A 94 -4.85 1.83 -1.73
CA ILE A 94 -5.51 2.77 -2.65
C ILE A 94 -7.04 2.76 -2.47
N ASP A 95 -7.61 1.60 -2.18
CA ASP A 95 -9.04 1.33 -1.96
C ASP A 95 -9.53 1.75 -0.58
N GLU A 96 -8.61 2.18 0.29
CA GLU A 96 -8.88 2.69 1.64
C GLU A 96 -8.53 4.18 1.80
N GLU A 97 -8.31 4.88 0.70
CA GLU A 97 -8.17 6.33 0.71
C GLU A 97 -9.44 7.02 1.26
N PRO A 98 -9.39 8.31 1.65
CA PRO A 98 -10.60 9.01 2.05
C PRO A 98 -11.60 8.97 0.91
N ASN A 99 -12.84 8.59 1.18
CA ASN A 99 -13.91 8.42 0.18
C ASN A 99 -13.61 7.32 -0.86
N ALA A 100 -12.92 6.25 -0.44
CA ALA A 100 -12.77 5.03 -1.22
C ALA A 100 -13.67 3.89 -0.65
N PRO A 101 -14.01 2.87 -1.45
CA PRO A 101 -15.03 1.88 -1.07
C PRO A 101 -14.70 1.09 0.20
N ASN A 102 -13.42 0.77 0.43
CA ASN A 102 -12.99 -0.09 1.52
C ASN A 102 -12.44 0.69 2.72
N ASN A 103 -12.68 2.00 2.81
CA ASN A 103 -12.14 2.85 3.87
C ASN A 103 -12.53 2.34 5.28
N PRO A 104 -11.56 1.98 6.15
CA PRO A 104 -11.83 1.34 7.44
C PRO A 104 -12.30 2.32 8.52
N ARG A 105 -12.33 3.63 8.22
CA ARG A 105 -12.69 4.71 9.17
C ARG A 105 -14.10 5.23 8.97
N GLY A 106 -14.89 4.59 8.10
CA GLY A 106 -16.27 4.97 7.81
C GLY A 106 -16.41 6.13 6.81
N TYR A 107 -15.32 6.59 6.20
CA TYR A 107 -15.33 7.56 5.10
C TYR A 107 -15.43 6.83 3.76
N GLN A 108 -16.46 6.00 3.59
CA GLN A 108 -16.66 5.19 2.39
C GLN A 108 -17.48 5.94 1.34
N ALA A 109 -17.06 5.85 0.09
CA ALA A 109 -17.78 6.33 -1.10
C ALA A 109 -17.28 5.54 -2.33
N CYS A 110 -17.82 5.84 -3.52
CA CYS A 110 -17.32 5.25 -4.76
C CYS A 110 -15.85 5.62 -5.01
N PHE A 111 -15.07 4.69 -5.54
CA PHE A 111 -13.70 4.91 -6.00
C PHE A 111 -13.67 6.01 -7.07
N GLY A 112 -12.72 6.95 -6.98
CA GLY A 112 -12.70 8.15 -7.82
C GLY A 112 -13.56 9.31 -7.29
N SER A 113 -14.14 9.21 -6.10
CA SER A 113 -14.86 10.32 -5.46
C SER A 113 -13.94 11.49 -5.08
N GLN A 114 -14.49 12.70 -5.01
CA GLN A 114 -13.76 13.85 -4.48
C GLN A 114 -13.33 13.60 -3.03
N THR A 115 -12.08 13.93 -2.70
CA THR A 115 -11.55 13.83 -1.33
C THR A 115 -11.59 15.17 -0.60
N CYS A 116 -11.14 15.22 0.66
CA CYS A 116 -10.94 16.48 1.38
C CYS A 116 -9.85 17.39 0.76
N ARG A 117 -9.08 16.87 -0.21
CA ARG A 117 -8.12 17.64 -1.01
C ARG A 117 -8.75 17.97 -2.35
N ALA A 118 -9.05 19.25 -2.57
CA ALA A 118 -9.57 19.73 -3.85
C ALA A 118 -8.63 19.34 -5.00
N GLY A 119 -9.19 18.78 -6.09
CA GLY A 119 -8.44 18.33 -7.25
C GLY A 119 -7.69 17.00 -7.07
N VAL A 120 -7.98 16.25 -6.00
CA VAL A 120 -7.47 14.88 -5.80
C VAL A 120 -8.65 13.95 -5.56
N LEU A 121 -8.80 12.96 -6.44
CA LEU A 121 -9.83 11.92 -6.32
C LEU A 121 -9.32 10.74 -5.48
N SER A 122 -10.25 9.99 -4.89
CA SER A 122 -9.91 8.77 -4.16
C SER A 122 -9.25 7.78 -5.11
N GLY A 123 -8.08 7.28 -4.72
CA GLY A 123 -7.21 6.42 -5.50
C GLY A 123 -6.05 7.15 -6.19
N GLU A 124 -6.11 8.47 -6.36
CA GLU A 124 -5.01 9.21 -6.99
C GLU A 124 -3.85 9.50 -6.03
N SER A 125 -4.11 9.58 -4.73
CA SER A 125 -3.12 10.00 -3.73
C SER A 125 -1.95 9.03 -3.65
N THR A 126 -2.22 7.74 -3.79
CA THR A 126 -1.22 6.67 -3.81
C THR A 126 -0.21 6.84 -4.95
N ILE A 127 -0.70 7.11 -6.16
CA ILE A 127 0.14 7.32 -7.35
C ILE A 127 0.97 8.61 -7.21
N ARG A 128 0.37 9.68 -6.66
CA ARG A 128 1.04 10.97 -6.45
C ARG A 128 2.21 10.87 -5.45
N GLU A 129 2.09 10.09 -4.38
CA GLU A 129 3.19 9.88 -3.43
C GLU A 129 4.36 9.10 -4.06
N VAL A 130 4.09 8.08 -4.87
CA VAL A 130 5.13 7.35 -5.62
C VAL A 130 5.82 8.27 -6.63
N ALA A 131 5.06 9.07 -7.36
CA ALA A 131 5.59 10.04 -8.31
C ALA A 131 6.44 11.11 -7.61
N ALA A 132 6.02 11.59 -6.43
CA ALA A 132 6.80 12.55 -5.65
C ALA A 132 8.18 12.01 -5.28
N TYR A 133 8.28 10.75 -4.85
CA TYR A 133 9.57 10.13 -4.58
C TYR A 133 10.44 9.99 -5.85
N MET A 134 9.84 9.57 -6.96
CA MET A 134 10.57 9.43 -8.24
C MET A 134 11.12 10.77 -8.76
N LEU A 135 10.40 11.86 -8.52
CA LEU A 135 10.80 13.21 -8.92
C LEU A 135 11.79 13.84 -7.93
N ASP A 136 11.94 13.31 -6.72
CA ASP A 136 12.83 13.82 -5.68
C ASP A 136 14.31 13.42 -5.90
N HIS A 137 14.86 13.86 -7.03
CA HIS A 137 16.25 13.58 -7.40
C HIS A 137 17.23 14.15 -6.37
N ASP A 138 18.28 13.38 -6.06
CA ASP A 138 19.27 13.73 -5.04
C ASP A 138 18.67 14.04 -3.65
N ASN A 139 17.45 13.55 -3.37
CA ASN A 139 16.72 13.77 -2.12
C ASN A 139 16.58 15.27 -1.80
N PHE A 140 16.33 16.10 -2.82
CA PHE A 140 16.32 17.56 -2.70
C PHE A 140 15.18 18.09 -1.82
N SER A 141 14.04 17.39 -1.80
CA SER A 141 12.85 17.68 -1.00
C SER A 141 12.71 16.80 0.23
N GLY A 142 13.53 15.74 0.34
CA GLY A 142 13.46 14.80 1.46
C GLY A 142 12.21 13.93 1.44
N VAL A 143 11.70 13.59 0.26
CA VAL A 143 10.57 12.67 0.12
C VAL A 143 11.02 11.28 0.56
N PRO A 144 10.36 10.66 1.55
CA PRO A 144 10.72 9.31 1.98
C PRO A 144 10.68 8.32 0.82
N GLN A 145 11.60 7.35 0.84
CA GLN A 145 11.60 6.26 -0.13
C GLN A 145 10.22 5.62 -0.17
N THR A 146 9.61 5.62 -1.36
CA THR A 146 8.23 5.18 -1.58
C THR A 146 8.16 4.30 -2.81
N THR A 147 7.49 3.15 -2.72
CA THR A 147 7.27 2.25 -3.85
C THR A 147 5.85 1.73 -3.88
N MET A 148 5.42 1.26 -5.05
CA MET A 148 4.18 0.51 -5.18
C MET A 148 4.40 -0.95 -4.80
N VAL A 149 3.43 -1.50 -4.08
CA VAL A 149 3.40 -2.90 -3.66
C VAL A 149 2.00 -3.48 -3.81
N GLU A 150 1.92 -4.79 -3.94
CA GLU A 150 0.72 -5.59 -3.80
C GLU A 150 0.84 -6.38 -2.49
N VAL A 151 -0.24 -6.43 -1.70
CA VAL A 151 -0.26 -7.16 -0.43
C VAL A 151 -1.42 -8.13 -0.40
N ASN A 152 -1.14 -9.36 0.03
CA ASN A 152 -2.15 -10.33 0.43
C ASN A 152 -1.92 -10.66 1.90
N HIS A 153 -2.91 -10.33 2.74
CA HIS A 153 -2.89 -10.62 4.18
C HIS A 153 -4.33 -10.76 4.70
N PRO A 154 -4.67 -11.72 5.60
CA PRO A 154 -6.04 -11.93 6.08
C PRO A 154 -6.64 -10.74 6.86
N TYR A 155 -5.80 -9.90 7.45
CA TYR A 155 -6.20 -8.67 8.15
C TYR A 155 -6.98 -7.70 7.25
N PHE A 156 -6.66 -7.70 5.95
CA PHE A 156 -7.17 -6.72 5.00
C PHE A 156 -8.49 -7.17 4.37
N ASP A 157 -9.44 -6.25 4.23
CA ASP A 157 -10.68 -6.50 3.48
C ASP A 157 -10.38 -6.97 2.05
N ARG A 158 -11.05 -8.04 1.60
CA ARG A 158 -10.88 -8.64 0.27
C ARG A 158 -12.07 -8.35 -0.65
N SER A 159 -12.92 -7.40 -0.28
CA SER A 159 -14.05 -6.94 -1.10
C SER A 159 -13.51 -6.36 -2.41
N ALA A 160 -13.96 -6.95 -3.53
CA ALA A 160 -13.64 -6.42 -4.86
C ALA A 160 -14.35 -5.08 -5.05
N ILE A 161 -13.66 -4.14 -5.68
CA ILE A 161 -14.29 -2.94 -6.25
C ILE A 161 -14.99 -3.38 -7.53
N ASN A 162 -16.31 -3.23 -7.59
CA ASN A 162 -17.13 -3.53 -8.75
C ASN A 162 -17.44 -2.25 -9.54
N GLU A 163 -18.09 -2.38 -10.69
CA GLU A 163 -18.51 -1.21 -11.50
C GLU A 163 -19.41 -0.24 -10.72
N ASP A 164 -20.29 -0.77 -9.85
CA ASP A 164 -21.17 0.02 -8.98
C ASP A 164 -20.39 0.81 -7.90
N ASP A 165 -19.14 0.40 -7.63
CA ASP A 165 -18.25 1.06 -6.67
C ASP A 165 -17.39 2.14 -7.35
N LEU A 166 -17.55 2.41 -8.64
CA LEU A 166 -16.85 3.48 -9.36
C LEU A 166 -17.69 4.75 -9.41
N ALA A 167 -17.05 5.91 -9.21
CA ALA A 167 -17.71 7.19 -9.42
C ALA A 167 -18.05 7.34 -10.92
N ALA A 168 -19.24 7.87 -11.23
CA ALA A 168 -19.62 8.19 -12.60
C ALA A 168 -18.62 9.20 -13.20
N GLU A 169 -18.23 9.01 -14.47
CA GLU A 169 -17.37 9.93 -15.20
C GLU A 169 -18.14 11.23 -15.56
N ASP A 170 -18.44 12.08 -14.57
CA ASP A 170 -18.99 13.42 -14.82
C ASP A 170 -17.85 14.45 -15.06
N TYR A 171 -16.67 14.00 -15.49
CA TYR A 171 -15.43 14.79 -15.49
C TYR A 171 -15.19 15.66 -16.72
N PHE A 172 -16.04 15.60 -17.75
CA PHE A 172 -15.81 16.32 -19.02
C PHE A 172 -16.79 17.46 -19.34
N ASP A 173 -17.75 17.78 -18.45
CA ASP A 173 -18.80 18.78 -18.72
C ASP A 173 -18.67 20.08 -17.88
N GLN A 174 -17.46 20.48 -17.48
CA GLN A 174 -17.20 21.76 -16.79
C GLN A 174 -16.25 22.69 -17.54
#